data_AF-A0A3B9Y1A1-F1
#
_entry.id   AF-A0A3B9Y1A1-F1
#
_cell.length_a   1.000
_cell.length_b   1.000
_cell.length_c   1.000
_cell.angle_alpha   90.00
_cell.angle_beta   90.00
_cell.angle_gamma   90.00
#
_symmetry.space_group_name_H-M   'P 1'
#
loop_
_entity.id
_entity.type
_entity.pdbx_description
1 polymer ?
#
loop_
_entity_poly.entity_id
_entity_poly.type
_entity_poly.pdbx_seq_one_letter_code
_entity_poly.pdbx_strand_id
1 'polypeptide(L)'
;MEEKDLPLLFTPLVRQAGVALPDWLFGPAGVAGLPAPLSPPQGVNIAVGIDIIEVARVRKVYERHGERFLKRVFTEREVMQCRGKATRLAGRFAVKEAISKA
;
A
#
# COMPACT_ATOMS: atom_id res chain seq x y z
N MET A 1 37.22 -8.67 7.38
CA MET A 1 37.34 -7.20 7.40
C MET A 1 37.40 -6.78 5.95
N GLU A 2 36.34 -6.31 5.29
CA GLU A 2 35.02 -5.85 5.71
C GLU A 2 33.97 -6.40 4.74
N GLU A 3 32.95 -7.03 5.31
CA GLU A 3 31.72 -7.47 4.64
C GLU A 3 30.67 -6.38 4.91
N LYS A 4 30.86 -5.21 4.29
CA LYS A 4 29.93 -4.08 4.34
C LYS A 4 29.84 -3.57 2.91
N ASP A 5 28.62 -3.35 2.43
CA ASP A 5 28.25 -2.91 1.07
C ASP A 5 27.79 -4.00 0.10
N LEU A 6 27.28 -5.13 0.62
CA LEU A 6 26.23 -5.84 -0.11
C LEU A 6 24.94 -5.01 0.01
N PRO A 7 24.41 -4.43 -1.09
CA PRO A 7 23.13 -3.75 -1.02
C PRO A 7 22.09 -4.78 -0.61
N LEU A 8 21.40 -4.51 0.50
CA LEU A 8 20.30 -5.33 0.98
C LEU A 8 19.36 -5.61 -0.20
N LEU A 9 19.21 -6.90 -0.53
CA LEU A 9 18.55 -7.45 -1.72
C LEU A 9 17.03 -7.19 -1.78
N PHE A 10 16.53 -6.17 -1.07
CA PHE A 10 15.11 -5.99 -0.79
C PHE A 10 14.58 -4.57 -0.95
N THR A 11 15.23 -3.70 -1.73
CA THR A 11 14.65 -2.40 -2.10
C THR A 11 14.67 -2.10 -3.60
N PRO A 12 13.84 -2.76 -4.44
CA PRO A 12 13.75 -2.41 -5.86
C PRO A 12 12.40 -1.76 -6.22
N LEU A 13 11.80 -0.94 -5.35
CA LEU A 13 10.56 -0.22 -5.72
C LEU A 13 10.61 1.28 -5.52
N VAL A 14 11.63 1.81 -4.84
CA VAL A 14 11.84 3.26 -4.76
C VAL A 14 13.12 3.60 -5.53
N ARG A 15 12.94 4.11 -6.76
CA ARG A 15 14.05 4.67 -7.54
C ARG A 15 14.67 5.81 -6.74
N GLN A 16 15.94 5.69 -6.36
CA GLN A 16 16.71 6.84 -5.90
C GLN A 16 16.95 7.76 -7.10
N ALA A 17 16.50 9.01 -7.01
CA ALA A 17 16.74 9.99 -8.06
C ALA A 17 18.26 10.20 -8.23
N GLY A 18 18.76 10.12 -9.47
CA GLY A 18 20.16 10.35 -9.81
C GLY A 18 21.07 9.10 -9.81
N VAL A 19 20.57 7.93 -9.38
CA VAL A 19 21.35 6.67 -9.46
C VAL A 19 21.06 5.96 -10.78
N ALA A 20 22.10 5.62 -11.54
CA ALA A 20 21.97 4.83 -12.76
C ALA A 20 21.55 3.39 -12.41
N LEU A 21 20.62 2.83 -13.18
CA LEU A 21 20.23 1.43 -13.01
C LEU A 21 21.40 0.54 -13.42
N PRO A 22 21.73 -0.50 -12.64
CA PRO A 22 22.84 -1.38 -12.98
C PRO A 22 22.50 -2.25 -14.20
N ASP A 23 23.41 -2.37 -15.16
CA ASP A 23 23.20 -3.09 -16.42
C ASP A 23 22.81 -4.56 -16.22
N TRP A 24 23.37 -5.22 -15.19
CA TRP A 24 23.06 -6.63 -14.90
C TRP A 24 21.58 -6.89 -14.56
N LEU A 25 20.83 -5.86 -14.18
CA LEU A 25 19.40 -5.97 -13.89
C LEU A 25 18.57 -6.31 -15.13
N PHE A 26 19.04 -5.93 -16.32
CA PHE A 26 18.31 -6.07 -17.59
C PHE A 26 18.93 -7.11 -18.54
N GLY A 27 19.90 -7.90 -18.07
CA GLY A 27 20.55 -8.95 -18.85
C GLY A 27 21.80 -8.48 -19.62
N PRO A 28 22.36 -9.33 -20.52
CA PRO A 28 23.66 -9.10 -21.15
C PRO A 28 23.72 -7.89 -22.09
N ALA A 29 22.57 -7.40 -22.56
CA ALA A 29 22.47 -6.17 -23.36
C ALA A 29 22.34 -4.90 -22.50
N GLY A 30 22.26 -5.03 -21.17
CA GLY A 30 22.11 -3.92 -20.25
C GLY A 30 20.88 -3.06 -20.52
N VAL A 31 20.94 -1.79 -20.14
CA VAL A 31 19.87 -0.80 -20.41
C VAL A 31 19.65 -0.58 -21.92
N ALA A 32 20.66 -0.86 -22.75
CA ALA A 32 20.58 -0.71 -24.21
C ALA A 32 19.68 -1.74 -24.91
N GLY A 33 19.36 -2.85 -24.24
CA GLY A 33 18.44 -3.89 -24.75
C GLY A 33 16.96 -3.61 -24.49
N LEU A 34 16.61 -2.53 -23.78
CA LEU A 34 15.23 -2.22 -23.44
C LEU A 34 14.44 -1.73 -24.66
N PRO A 35 13.19 -2.19 -24.86
CA PRO A 35 12.35 -1.73 -25.95
C PRO A 35 11.95 -0.26 -25.73
N ALA A 36 12.53 0.64 -26.54
CA ALA A 36 12.35 2.09 -26.49
C ALA A 36 12.81 2.74 -25.15
N PRO A 37 13.11 4.05 -25.10
CA PRO A 37 13.40 4.70 -23.83
C PRO A 37 12.17 4.55 -22.93
N LEU A 38 12.30 3.74 -21.88
CA LEU A 38 11.37 3.75 -20.77
C LEU A 38 11.43 5.17 -20.20
N SER A 39 10.51 6.04 -20.61
CA SER A 39 10.32 7.33 -19.97
C SER A 39 10.13 7.02 -18.49
N PRO A 40 11.05 7.42 -17.61
CA PRO A 40 10.79 7.24 -16.19
C PRO A 40 9.47 7.95 -15.92
N PRO A 41 8.50 7.30 -15.25
CA PRO A 41 7.29 8.02 -14.84
C PRO A 41 7.77 9.29 -14.14
N GLN A 42 7.40 10.45 -14.70
CA GLN A 42 7.67 11.74 -14.09
C GLN A 42 7.14 11.62 -12.67
N GLY A 43 8.04 11.72 -11.69
CA GLY A 43 7.86 11.13 -10.36
C GLY A 43 6.49 11.42 -9.78
N VAL A 44 5.56 10.48 -9.98
CA VAL A 44 4.31 10.47 -9.24
C VAL A 44 4.77 10.04 -7.85
N ASN A 45 4.62 10.90 -6.85
CA ASN A 45 4.94 10.54 -5.48
C ASN A 45 3.87 9.55 -5.02
N ILE A 46 4.06 8.27 -5.38
CA ILE A 46 3.18 7.17 -5.04
C ILE A 46 3.65 6.68 -3.69
N ALA A 47 2.84 6.96 -2.68
CA ALA A 47 3.03 6.44 -1.34
C ALA A 47 2.17 5.18 -1.14
N VAL A 48 2.61 4.32 -0.23
CA VAL A 48 1.93 3.08 0.14
C VAL A 48 1.70 3.10 1.65
N GLY A 49 0.45 2.89 2.05
CA GLY A 49 0.07 2.73 3.45
C GLY A 49 -0.46 1.34 3.74
N ILE A 50 -0.24 0.88 4.96
CA ILE A 50 -0.71 -0.41 5.48
C ILE A 50 -1.36 -0.24 6.85
N ASP A 51 -2.40 -1.01 7.12
CA ASP A 51 -3.06 -1.04 8.41
C ASP A 51 -3.63 -2.41 8.75
N ILE A 52 -3.66 -2.73 10.05
CA ILE A 52 -4.20 -3.98 10.58
C ILE A 52 -5.21 -3.65 11.67
N ILE A 53 -6.42 -4.21 11.54
CA ILE A 53 -7.52 -3.95 12.48
C ILE A 53 -8.10 -5.24 13.01
N GLU A 54 -8.25 -5.27 14.34
CA GLU A 54 -8.94 -6.36 15.02
C GLU A 54 -10.46 -6.30 14.79
N VAL A 55 -11.02 -7.37 14.24
CA VAL A 55 -12.46 -7.48 13.98
C VAL A 55 -13.29 -7.33 15.26
N ALA A 56 -12.84 -7.91 16.37
CA ALA A 56 -13.56 -7.85 17.65
C ALA A 56 -13.65 -6.41 18.18
N ARG A 57 -12.63 -5.57 17.94
CA ARG A 57 -12.65 -4.16 18.32
C ARG A 57 -13.69 -3.38 17.52
N VAL A 58 -13.78 -3.61 16.21
CA VAL A 58 -14.81 -2.99 15.35
C VAL A 58 -16.21 -3.43 15.75
N ARG A 59 -16.39 -4.72 16.07
CA ARG A 59 -17.64 -5.24 16.62
C ARG A 59 -18.05 -4.50 17.90
N LYS A 60 -17.16 -4.40 18.89
CA LYS A 60 -17.43 -3.69 20.16
C LYS A 60 -17.79 -2.22 19.95
N VAL A 61 -17.11 -1.54 19.03
CA VAL A 61 -17.40 -0.13 18.69
C VAL A 61 -18.79 -0.02 18.06
N TYR A 62 -19.14 -0.92 17.13
CA TYR A 62 -20.46 -0.94 16.53
C TYR A 62 -21.56 -1.26 17.56
N GLU A 63 -21.34 -2.22 18.46
CA GLU A 63 -22.29 -2.54 19.54
C GLU A 63 -22.51 -1.35 20.48
N ARG A 64 -21.45 -0.58 20.76
CA ARG A 64 -21.52 0.60 21.65
C ARG A 64 -22.20 1.80 21.01
N HIS A 65 -21.97 2.04 19.72
CA HIS A 65 -22.36 3.29 19.04
C HIS A 65 -23.40 3.13 17.94
N GLY A 66 -23.72 1.89 17.53
CA GLY A 66 -24.74 1.55 16.55
C GLY A 66 -24.60 2.33 15.24
N GLU A 67 -25.71 2.92 14.81
CA GLU A 67 -25.77 3.70 13.57
C GLU A 67 -24.86 4.93 13.57
N ARG A 68 -24.60 5.55 14.72
CA ARG A 68 -23.76 6.75 14.79
C ARG A 68 -22.34 6.46 14.29
N PHE A 69 -21.81 5.27 14.62
CA PHE A 69 -20.53 4.81 14.09
C PHE A 69 -20.59 4.60 12.58
N LEU A 70 -21.65 3.92 12.11
CA LEU A 70 -21.79 3.61 10.69
C LEU A 70 -21.86 4.88 9.83
N LYS A 71 -22.72 5.83 10.21
CA LYS A 71 -22.92 7.10 9.49
C LYS A 71 -21.68 8.00 9.47
N ARG A 72 -20.78 7.86 10.46
CA ARG A 72 -19.57 8.68 10.55
C ARG A 72 -18.42 8.14 9.70
N VAL A 73 -18.33 6.83 9.53
CA VAL A 73 -17.15 6.16 8.95
C VAL A 73 -17.41 5.57 7.57
N PHE A 74 -18.65 5.17 7.31
CA PHE A 74 -19.05 4.47 6.09
C PHE A 74 -20.13 5.24 5.35
N THR A 75 -20.10 5.11 4.03
CA THR A 75 -21.22 5.50 3.17
C THR A 75 -22.32 4.44 3.24
N GLU A 76 -23.56 4.81 2.88
CA GLU A 76 -24.70 3.89 2.86
C GLU A 76 -24.43 2.66 1.98
N ARG A 77 -23.80 2.87 0.81
CA ARG A 77 -23.42 1.78 -0.10
C ARG A 77 -22.44 0.80 0.54
N GLU A 78 -21.47 1.30 1.28
CA GLU A 78 -20.50 0.45 1.99
C GLU A 78 -21.16 -0.38 3.08
N VAL A 79 -22.08 0.23 3.85
CA VAL A 79 -22.85 -0.46 4.89
C VAL A 79 -23.68 -1.60 4.27
N MET A 80 -24.41 -1.32 3.18
CA MET A 80 -25.19 -2.33 2.46
C MET A 80 -24.32 -3.50 1.98
N GLN A 81 -23.13 -3.22 1.43
CA GLN A 81 -22.19 -4.26 0.99
C GLN A 81 -21.63 -5.10 2.14
N CYS A 82 -21.51 -4.52 3.34
CA CYS A 82 -21.05 -5.25 4.52
C CYS A 82 -22.07 -6.30 4.99
N ARG A 83 -23.36 -6.15 4.67
CA ARG A 83 -24.45 -7.09 5.05
C ARG A 83 -24.43 -7.43 6.56
N GLY A 84 -24.19 -6.43 7.40
CA GLY A 84 -24.11 -6.59 8.86
C GLY A 84 -22.90 -7.38 9.39
N LYS A 85 -21.94 -7.77 8.54
CA LYS A 85 -20.78 -8.55 8.98
C LYS A 85 -19.67 -7.64 9.52
N ALA A 86 -19.34 -7.80 10.81
CA ALA A 86 -18.26 -7.06 11.47
C ALA A 86 -16.90 -7.23 10.79
N THR A 87 -16.60 -8.42 10.24
CA THR A 87 -15.36 -8.68 9.48
C THR A 87 -15.23 -7.77 8.25
N ARG A 88 -16.34 -7.51 7.55
CA ARG A 88 -16.36 -6.64 6.37
C ARG A 88 -16.23 -5.17 6.74
N LEU A 89 -16.89 -4.75 7.83
CA LEU A 89 -16.72 -3.41 8.38
C LEU A 89 -15.27 -3.17 8.79
N ALA A 90 -14.63 -4.14 9.45
CA ALA A 90 -13.24 -4.04 9.86
C ALA A 90 -12.27 -3.96 8.68
N GLY A 91 -12.45 -4.81 7.66
CA GLY A 91 -11.62 -4.73 6.45
C GLY A 91 -11.74 -3.39 5.73
N ARG A 92 -12.96 -2.83 5.64
CA ARG A 92 -13.16 -1.49 5.06
C ARG A 92 -12.54 -0.38 5.90
N PHE A 93 -12.62 -0.49 7.23
CA PHE A 93 -11.97 0.47 8.12
C PHE A 93 -10.45 0.43 7.90
N ALA A 94 -9.85 -0.76 7.84
CA ALA A 94 -8.42 -0.92 7.62
C ALA A 94 -7.98 -0.33 6.27
N VAL A 95 -8.78 -0.49 5.21
CA VAL A 95 -8.49 0.13 3.91
C VAL A 95 -8.51 1.65 4.00
N LYS A 96 -9.46 2.25 4.73
CA LYS A 96 -9.52 3.71 4.89
C LYS A 96 -8.29 4.24 5.65
N GLU A 97 -7.89 3.56 6.74
CA GLU A 97 -6.68 3.90 7.49
C GLU A 97 -5.41 3.71 6.66
N ALA A 98 -5.31 2.63 5.88
CA ALA A 98 -4.19 2.38 4.99
C ALA A 98 -4.05 3.48 3.93
N ILE A 99 -5.16 3.91 3.32
CA ILE A 99 -5.15 5.02 2.35
C ILE A 99 -4.77 6.34 3.03
N SER A 100 -5.22 6.62 4.25
CA SER A 100 -4.83 7.84 4.97
C SER A 100 -3.35 7.91 5.36
N LYS A 101 -2.62 6.79 5.28
CA LYS A 101 -1.18 6.71 5.54
C LYS A 101 -0.33 6.75 4.27
N ALA A 102 -0.96 6.61 3.10
CA ALA A 102 -0.33 6.80 1.80
C ALA A 102 -0.38 8.28 1.45
#